data_AF-A0A662I029-F1
#
_entry.id   AF-A0A662I029-F1
#
_cell.length_a   1.000
_cell.length_b   1.000
_cell.length_c   1.000
_cell.angle_alpha   90.00
_cell.angle_beta   90.00
_cell.angle_gamma   90.00
#
_symmetry.space_group_name_H-M   'P 1'
#
loop_
_entity.id
_entity.type
_entity.pdbx_description
1 polymer ?
#
loop_
_entity_poly.entity_id
_entity_poly.type
_entity_poly.pdbx_seq_one_letter_code
_entity_poly.pdbx_strand_id
1 'polypeptide(L)'
;KVKPLETFKIEGYIYPSNLKVWVKVFQEKKDLKPNIDGSFNLTIKTPANIGEGKHTTLVGPYAKNITAPITKKLGIEVYRLPVNLTFKHSPVALTNLNFEVSGLVFHNKKPLKEAEVTVEAFGEKVKTKTGLDGSFNVRLQTPYNLYTGNHPLTVKVNPKEPWFRSIQKTVTVPLLNLYMLLLPATLTVILIRRVWPLKHKPKPPTFEEVSTITPPQPTPEKLQGILKTYFGAVKLIQTYTGIELKPSDTVREYLFKVKPYLGEAYKPFKKLSLILEEVVYGSLEHSLKEAENLLTEIRERIKT
;
A
#
# COMPACT_ATOMS: atom_id res chain seq x y z
N LYS A 1 8.97 45.99 -1.93
CA LYS A 1 8.66 44.62 -1.45
C LYS A 1 9.95 43.99 -0.97
N VAL A 2 9.96 43.23 0.12
CA VAL A 2 11.17 42.60 0.68
C VAL A 2 10.87 41.19 1.16
N LYS A 3 11.87 40.31 1.13
CA LYS A 3 11.82 38.95 1.69
C LYS A 3 12.35 38.95 3.13
N PRO A 4 11.96 37.96 3.95
CA PRO A 4 12.64 37.68 5.21
C PRO A 4 14.16 37.56 5.02
N LEU A 5 14.93 38.11 5.97
CA LEU A 5 16.39 38.22 5.95
C LEU A 5 17.01 39.11 4.85
N GLU A 6 16.20 39.67 3.95
CA GLU A 6 16.67 40.63 2.93
C GLU A 6 16.93 42.00 3.56
N THR A 7 17.99 42.66 3.11
CA THR A 7 18.34 44.02 3.52
C THR A 7 17.75 45.03 2.56
N PHE A 8 17.18 46.11 3.09
CA PHE A 8 16.69 47.24 2.30
C PHE A 8 17.14 48.56 2.91
N LYS A 9 17.14 49.61 2.10
CA LYS A 9 17.52 50.96 2.51
C LYS A 9 16.28 51.83 2.68
N ILE A 10 16.28 52.62 3.74
CA ILE A 10 15.38 53.76 3.92
C ILE A 10 16.24 55.00 3.77
N GLU A 11 15.88 55.83 2.80
CA GLU A 11 16.56 57.08 2.50
C GLU A 11 15.55 58.21 2.61
N GLY A 12 16.02 59.36 3.06
CA GLY A 12 15.16 60.51 3.22
C GLY A 12 15.94 61.77 3.49
N TYR A 13 15.19 62.85 3.57
CA TYR A 13 15.69 64.18 3.83
C TYR A 13 14.86 64.80 4.95
N ILE A 14 15.51 65.56 5.83
CA ILE A 14 14.83 66.31 6.87
C ILE A 14 15.23 67.78 6.86
N TYR A 15 14.24 68.63 7.06
CA TYR A 15 14.41 70.06 7.28
C TYR A 15 13.72 70.47 8.59
N PRO A 16 14.40 71.22 9.47
CA PRO A 16 15.81 71.61 9.42
C PRO A 16 16.79 70.43 9.62
N SER A 17 18.00 70.50 9.05
CA SER A 17 18.98 69.39 9.01
C SER A 17 19.60 69.04 10.36
N ASN A 18 19.49 69.93 11.36
CA ASN A 18 20.06 69.77 12.69
C ASN A 18 19.21 68.93 13.67
N LEU A 19 18.16 68.28 13.18
CA LEU A 19 17.26 67.42 13.96
C LEU A 19 17.74 65.97 13.96
N LYS A 20 17.63 65.30 15.11
CA LYS A 20 17.78 63.84 15.17
C LYS A 20 16.53 63.19 14.59
N VAL A 21 16.71 62.13 13.79
CA VAL A 21 15.62 61.37 13.18
C VAL A 21 15.52 60.01 13.86
N TRP A 22 14.31 59.51 14.06
CA TRP A 22 14.08 58.12 14.45
C TRP A 22 13.31 57.40 13.37
N VAL A 23 13.61 56.12 13.20
CA VAL A 23 12.93 55.20 12.30
C VAL A 23 12.44 54.02 13.12
N LYS A 24 11.13 53.82 13.17
CA LYS A 24 10.50 52.64 13.79
C LYS A 24 10.01 51.72 12.68
N VAL A 25 10.62 50.54 12.58
CA VAL A 25 10.39 49.55 11.53
C VAL A 25 10.25 48.17 12.16
N PHE A 26 9.21 47.42 11.80
CA PHE A 26 8.85 46.16 12.46
C PHE A 26 8.68 46.35 13.99
N GLN A 27 9.63 45.87 14.79
CA GLN A 27 9.65 46.01 16.26
C GLN A 27 10.88 46.79 16.76
N GLU A 28 11.71 47.31 15.85
CA GLU A 28 12.91 48.06 16.19
C GLU A 28 12.70 49.55 16.00
N LYS A 29 13.26 50.35 16.91
CA LYS A 29 13.41 51.80 16.74
C LYS A 29 14.90 52.11 16.65
N LYS A 30 15.31 52.81 15.60
CA LYS A 30 16.69 53.25 15.38
C LYS A 30 16.74 54.76 15.30
N ASP A 31 17.69 55.33 16.01
CA ASP A 31 17.96 56.77 15.98
C ASP A 31 19.10 57.05 15.00
N LEU A 32 18.96 58.13 14.24
CA LEU A 32 19.84 58.57 13.17
C LEU A 32 20.19 60.04 13.38
N LYS A 33 21.44 60.39 13.06
CA LYS A 33 21.86 61.77 12.88
C LYS A 33 21.96 62.02 11.37
N PRO A 34 21.12 62.89 10.80
CA PRO A 34 21.25 63.30 9.40
C PRO A 34 22.60 63.97 9.13
N ASN A 35 23.00 63.94 7.88
CA ASN A 35 24.15 64.66 7.35
C ASN A 35 23.91 66.19 7.42
N ILE A 36 24.95 66.97 7.12
CA ILE A 36 24.91 68.45 7.15
C ILE A 36 23.82 69.01 6.23
N ASP A 37 23.62 68.37 5.09
CA ASP A 37 22.56 68.68 4.14
C ASP A 37 21.17 68.26 4.63
N GLY A 38 21.04 67.43 5.66
CA GLY A 38 19.76 66.90 6.14
C GLY A 38 19.39 65.55 5.54
N SER A 39 20.25 64.96 4.68
CA SER A 39 20.05 63.61 4.17
C SER A 39 20.32 62.55 5.25
N PHE A 40 19.58 61.45 5.22
CA PHE A 40 19.87 60.28 6.03
C PHE A 40 19.63 59.00 5.25
N ASN A 41 20.40 57.97 5.57
CA ASN A 41 20.20 56.62 5.07
C ASN A 41 20.26 55.61 6.22
N LEU A 42 19.47 54.55 6.11
CA LEU A 42 19.46 53.47 7.09
C LEU A 42 19.26 52.14 6.37
N THR A 43 20.18 51.21 6.61
CA THR A 43 20.05 49.84 6.12
C THR A 43 19.42 48.98 7.22
N ILE A 44 18.32 48.32 6.89
CA ILE A 44 17.57 47.43 7.79
C ILE A 44 17.54 46.03 7.20
N LYS A 45 17.72 45.03 8.06
CA LYS A 45 17.53 43.62 7.71
C LYS A 45 16.13 43.19 8.15
N THR A 46 15.37 42.58 7.24
CA THR A 46 14.03 42.06 7.54
C THR A 46 14.13 40.86 8.49
N PRO A 47 13.39 40.81 9.61
CA PRO A 47 13.42 39.67 10.53
C PRO A 47 12.98 38.36 9.86
N ALA A 48 13.54 37.22 10.27
CA ALA A 48 13.17 35.90 9.70
C ALA A 48 11.70 35.53 9.97
N ASN A 49 11.21 35.82 11.18
CA ASN A 49 9.91 35.38 11.68
C ASN A 49 8.78 36.38 11.39
N ILE A 50 9.01 37.37 10.52
CA ILE A 50 8.00 38.40 10.22
C ILE A 50 6.84 37.81 9.41
N GLY A 51 5.60 38.24 9.68
CA GLY A 51 4.43 37.85 8.87
C GLY A 51 4.52 38.38 7.43
N GLU A 52 3.88 37.69 6.48
CA GLU A 52 3.65 38.27 5.15
C GLU A 52 2.64 39.43 5.22
N GLY A 53 2.69 40.34 4.25
CA GLY A 53 1.74 41.45 4.14
C GLY A 53 2.40 42.82 4.27
N LYS A 54 1.56 43.86 4.42
CA LYS A 54 2.01 45.25 4.53
C LYS A 54 2.38 45.59 5.98
N HIS A 55 3.63 45.96 6.20
CA HIS A 55 4.16 46.44 7.46
C HIS A 55 4.33 47.95 7.42
N THR A 56 3.90 48.63 8.47
CA THR A 56 4.03 50.09 8.56
C THR A 56 5.35 50.45 9.22
N THR A 57 6.12 51.29 8.54
CA THR A 57 7.30 51.95 9.07
C THR A 57 6.95 53.39 9.40
N LEU A 58 7.39 53.86 10.56
CA LEU A 58 7.20 55.24 11.01
C LEU A 58 8.55 55.94 11.02
N VAL A 59 8.61 57.13 10.44
CA VAL A 59 9.82 57.97 10.45
C VAL A 59 9.44 59.35 10.95
N GLY A 60 10.24 59.93 11.84
CA GLY A 60 10.01 61.28 12.31
C GLY A 60 11.23 61.91 12.99
N PRO A 61 11.33 63.25 13.02
CA PRO A 61 12.25 63.94 13.90
C PRO A 61 11.89 63.78 15.38
N TYR A 62 12.90 63.94 16.23
CA TYR A 62 12.68 64.38 17.61
C TYR A 62 12.34 65.86 17.64
N ALA A 63 11.46 66.25 18.56
CA ALA A 63 11.15 67.65 18.82
C ALA A 63 12.40 68.41 19.29
N LYS A 64 12.57 69.65 18.83
CA LYS A 64 13.69 70.52 19.24
C LYS A 64 13.27 71.99 19.11
N ASN A 65 13.42 72.76 20.19
CA ASN A 65 13.04 74.18 20.26
C ASN A 65 11.59 74.39 19.79
N ILE A 66 11.39 75.18 18.73
CA ILE A 66 10.10 75.49 18.13
C ILE A 66 9.61 74.44 17.12
N THR A 67 10.37 73.38 16.87
CA THR A 67 10.00 72.33 15.90
C THR A 67 9.27 71.18 16.58
N ALA A 68 7.99 71.03 16.27
CA ALA A 68 7.15 69.92 16.73
C ALA A 68 7.50 68.60 16.00
N PRO A 69 7.28 67.43 16.63
CA PRO A 69 7.53 66.14 16.00
C PRO A 69 6.46 65.85 14.95
N ILE A 70 6.88 65.52 13.73
CA ILE A 70 6.00 65.00 12.67
C ILE A 70 6.34 63.54 12.41
N THR A 71 5.34 62.72 12.07
CA THR A 71 5.56 61.32 11.71
C THR A 71 5.04 61.05 10.31
N LYS A 72 5.88 60.42 9.48
CA LYS A 72 5.51 59.91 8.16
C LYS A 72 5.40 58.39 8.22
N LYS A 73 4.34 57.85 7.60
CA LYS A 73 4.10 56.41 7.47
C LYS A 73 4.60 55.94 6.10
N LEU A 74 5.36 54.84 6.08
CA LEU A 74 5.83 54.18 4.87
C LEU A 74 5.37 52.72 4.92
N GLY A 75 4.80 52.22 3.82
CA GLY A 75 4.35 50.83 3.71
C GLY A 75 5.43 49.94 3.10
N ILE A 76 5.82 48.89 3.80
CA ILE A 76 6.75 47.87 3.32
C ILE A 76 6.00 46.55 3.21
N GLU A 77 5.87 46.04 1.98
CA GLU A 77 5.25 44.73 1.76
C GLU A 77 6.30 43.62 1.88
N VAL A 78 6.09 42.72 2.84
CA VAL A 78 6.89 41.51 3.03
C VAL A 78 6.20 40.32 2.38
N TYR A 79 6.95 39.56 1.59
CA TYR A 79 6.42 38.39 0.88
C TYR A 79 7.39 37.21 0.97
N ARG A 80 6.86 35.97 0.92
CA ARG A 80 7.66 34.75 0.78
C ARG A 80 7.43 34.13 -0.59
N LEU A 81 8.43 33.40 -1.06
CA LEU A 81 8.40 32.65 -2.30
C LEU A 81 7.48 31.43 -2.16
N PRO A 82 6.61 31.15 -3.14
CA PRO A 82 5.71 30.01 -3.10
C PRO A 82 6.48 28.70 -3.22
N VAL A 83 6.04 27.68 -2.48
CA VAL A 83 6.58 26.32 -2.52
C VAL A 83 5.56 25.39 -3.14
N ASN A 84 6.01 24.47 -3.98
CA ASN A 84 5.19 23.43 -4.56
C ASN A 84 5.48 22.09 -3.89
N LEU A 85 4.41 21.32 -3.67
CA LEU A 85 4.45 19.99 -3.08
C LEU A 85 3.68 19.03 -4.00
N THR A 86 4.35 17.98 -4.44
CA THR A 86 3.74 16.83 -5.10
C THR A 86 4.05 15.58 -4.29
N PHE A 87 3.06 14.72 -4.05
CA PHE A 87 3.27 13.48 -3.32
C PHE A 87 2.36 12.38 -3.85
N LYS A 88 2.79 11.15 -3.61
CA LYS A 88 2.12 9.89 -3.90
C LYS A 88 1.91 9.15 -2.59
N HIS A 89 0.85 8.37 -2.55
CA HIS A 89 0.49 7.53 -1.43
C HIS A 89 -0.20 6.27 -1.95
N SER A 90 -0.27 5.23 -1.14
CA SER A 90 -1.08 4.05 -1.47
C SER A 90 -2.55 4.45 -1.64
N PRO A 91 -3.27 3.91 -2.64
CA PRO A 91 -4.65 4.29 -2.92
C PRO A 91 -5.62 3.88 -1.81
N VAL A 92 -5.28 2.80 -1.08
CA VAL A 92 -6.04 2.28 0.05
C VAL A 92 -5.05 1.96 1.17
N ALA A 93 -5.45 2.26 2.40
CA ALA A 93 -4.75 1.85 3.61
C ALA A 93 -5.46 0.64 4.23
N LEU A 94 -4.70 -0.30 4.78
CA LEU A 94 -5.23 -1.49 5.46
C LEU A 94 -4.75 -1.46 6.90
N THR A 95 -5.63 -1.72 7.87
CA THR A 95 -5.27 -1.72 9.31
C THR A 95 -4.10 -2.65 9.62
N ASN A 96 -3.19 -2.19 10.50
CA ASN A 96 -1.97 -2.90 10.92
C ASN A 96 -0.97 -3.19 9.79
N LEU A 97 -1.06 -2.46 8.67
CA LEU A 97 -0.06 -2.48 7.61
C LEU A 97 0.60 -1.11 7.45
N ASN A 98 1.81 -1.12 6.88
CA ASN A 98 2.56 0.09 6.58
C ASN A 98 1.90 0.86 5.45
N PHE A 99 1.66 2.14 5.69
CA PHE A 99 1.19 3.09 4.70
C PHE A 99 2.33 4.03 4.32
N GLU A 100 2.72 4.01 3.06
CA GLU A 100 3.86 4.77 2.56
C GLU A 100 3.41 6.04 1.84
N VAL A 101 4.06 7.16 2.17
CA VAL A 101 3.86 8.47 1.57
C VAL A 101 5.20 8.98 1.10
N SER A 102 5.31 9.25 -0.20
CA SER A 102 6.53 9.77 -0.82
C SER A 102 6.23 11.01 -1.63
N GLY A 103 7.15 11.95 -1.72
CA GLY A 103 6.92 13.17 -2.48
C GLY A 103 8.15 14.00 -2.73
N LEU A 104 7.94 15.10 -3.44
CA LEU A 104 8.95 16.07 -3.85
C LEU A 104 8.50 17.47 -3.46
N VAL A 105 9.43 18.25 -2.91
CA VAL A 105 9.25 19.64 -2.55
C VAL A 105 10.16 20.50 -3.41
N PHE A 106 9.61 21.50 -4.10
CA PHE A 106 10.38 22.32 -5.03
C PHE A 106 9.83 23.74 -5.16
N HIS A 107 10.70 24.65 -5.57
CA HIS A 107 10.36 26.02 -5.99
C HIS A 107 10.93 26.26 -7.40
N ASN A 108 10.10 26.70 -8.35
CA ASN A 108 10.52 26.94 -9.73
C ASN A 108 11.39 25.82 -10.34
N LYS A 109 10.93 24.57 -10.18
CA LYS A 109 11.61 23.32 -10.62
C LYS A 109 12.94 23.03 -9.91
N LYS A 110 13.36 23.80 -8.91
CA LYS A 110 14.53 23.52 -8.08
C LYS A 110 14.11 22.82 -6.78
N PRO A 111 14.76 21.73 -6.39
CA PRO A 111 14.43 21.01 -5.18
C PRO A 111 14.75 21.83 -3.93
N LEU A 112 13.87 21.76 -2.92
CA LEU A 112 14.12 22.36 -1.61
C LEU A 112 14.69 21.30 -0.68
N LYS A 113 15.93 21.55 -0.23
CA LYS A 113 16.70 20.63 0.62
C LYS A 113 16.41 20.91 2.09
N GLU A 114 16.49 19.87 2.92
CA GLU A 114 16.34 19.97 4.37
C GLU A 114 15.06 20.67 4.86
N ALA A 115 14.01 20.72 4.05
CA ALA A 115 12.72 21.22 4.46
C ALA A 115 12.09 20.22 5.44
N GLU A 116 11.56 20.70 6.57
CA GLU A 116 10.84 19.86 7.52
C GLU A 116 9.49 19.45 6.91
N VAL A 117 9.28 18.16 6.74
CA VAL A 117 8.02 17.59 6.26
C VAL A 117 7.33 16.88 7.41
N THR A 118 6.11 17.26 7.69
CA THR A 118 5.24 16.61 8.68
C THR A 118 4.12 15.92 7.93
N VAL A 119 4.02 14.59 8.08
CA VAL A 119 2.93 13.78 7.53
C VAL A 119 2.05 13.34 8.68
N GLU A 120 0.76 13.60 8.56
CA GLU A 120 -0.25 13.29 9.57
C GLU A 120 -1.38 12.50 8.91
N ALA A 121 -1.62 11.27 9.37
CA ALA A 121 -2.68 10.41 8.89
C ALA A 121 -3.02 9.36 9.96
N PHE A 122 -4.26 8.89 9.99
CA PHE A 122 -4.70 7.81 10.88
C PHE A 122 -4.44 8.07 12.38
N GLY A 123 -4.41 9.35 12.79
CA GLY A 123 -4.06 9.76 14.16
C GLY A 123 -2.56 9.72 14.48
N GLU A 124 -1.72 9.26 13.54
CA GLU A 124 -0.27 9.32 13.66
C GLU A 124 0.30 10.57 13.00
N LYS A 125 1.42 11.04 13.55
CA LYS A 125 2.16 12.19 13.05
C LYS A 125 3.64 11.89 13.00
N VAL A 126 4.20 11.91 11.80
CA VAL A 126 5.63 11.63 11.57
C VAL A 126 6.28 12.85 10.94
N LYS A 127 7.47 13.19 11.45
CA LYS A 127 8.31 14.27 10.93
C LYS A 127 9.52 13.69 10.22
N THR A 128 9.85 14.26 9.07
CA THR A 128 11.06 13.94 8.31
C THR A 128 11.63 15.22 7.70
N LYS A 129 12.78 15.12 7.03
CA LYS A 129 13.37 16.20 6.25
C LYS A 129 13.52 15.77 4.80
N THR A 130 13.44 16.74 3.89
CA THR A 130 13.73 16.46 2.48
C THR A 130 15.22 16.19 2.23
N GLY A 131 15.50 15.28 1.29
CA GLY A 131 16.85 14.99 0.81
C GLY A 131 17.43 16.11 -0.07
N LEU A 132 18.63 15.86 -0.62
CA LEU A 132 19.31 16.80 -1.51
C LEU A 132 18.57 17.05 -2.83
N ASP A 133 17.76 16.09 -3.25
CA ASP A 133 16.89 16.14 -4.42
C ASP A 133 15.47 16.67 -4.09
N GLY A 134 15.25 17.11 -2.85
CA GLY A 134 13.95 17.59 -2.39
C GLY A 134 12.92 16.49 -2.17
N SER A 135 13.33 15.21 -2.23
CA SER A 135 12.45 14.07 -1.99
C SER A 135 12.26 13.80 -0.51
N PHE A 136 11.14 13.18 -0.16
CA PHE A 136 10.90 12.60 1.15
C PHE A 136 10.15 11.28 1.01
N ASN A 137 10.36 10.38 1.96
CA ASN A 137 9.61 9.14 2.12
C ASN A 137 9.30 8.94 3.61
N VAL A 138 8.04 8.64 3.91
CA VAL A 138 7.53 8.39 5.25
C VAL A 138 6.69 7.13 5.23
N ARG A 139 6.90 6.28 6.23
CA ARG A 139 6.06 5.11 6.51
C ARG A 139 5.31 5.35 7.80
N LEU A 140 4.00 5.17 7.75
CA LEU A 140 3.08 5.29 8.88
C LEU A 140 2.54 3.90 9.18
N GLN A 141 2.35 3.58 10.46
CA GLN A 141 1.70 2.34 10.83
C GLN A 141 0.21 2.62 11.04
N THR A 142 -0.64 1.95 10.28
CA THR A 142 -2.08 2.12 10.46
C THR A 142 -2.52 1.40 11.74
N PRO A 143 -3.18 2.08 12.68
CA PRO A 143 -3.59 1.44 13.94
C PRO A 143 -4.80 0.51 13.70
N TYR A 144 -4.94 -0.52 14.54
CA TYR A 144 -5.97 -1.56 14.42
C TYR A 144 -7.37 -1.10 14.85
N ASN A 145 -7.45 -0.03 15.64
CA ASN A 145 -8.68 0.46 16.29
C ASN A 145 -9.47 1.46 15.42
N LEU A 146 -9.01 1.77 14.22
CA LEU A 146 -9.72 2.70 13.33
C LEU A 146 -10.81 2.01 12.53
N TYR A 147 -11.95 2.67 12.41
CA TYR A 147 -13.06 2.23 11.58
C TYR A 147 -12.73 2.32 10.08
N THR A 148 -13.33 1.41 9.30
CA THR A 148 -13.34 1.50 7.84
C THR A 148 -13.98 2.83 7.41
N GLY A 149 -13.32 3.58 6.53
CA GLY A 149 -13.82 4.88 6.08
C GLY A 149 -12.74 5.76 5.45
N ASN A 150 -13.08 7.01 5.15
CA ASN A 150 -12.15 7.98 4.58
C ASN A 150 -11.45 8.75 5.71
N HIS A 151 -10.12 8.70 5.74
CA HIS A 151 -9.30 9.40 6.72
C HIS A 151 -8.47 10.50 6.04
N PRO A 152 -8.27 11.66 6.68
CA PRO A 152 -7.44 12.70 6.13
C PRO A 152 -5.95 12.31 6.21
N LEU A 153 -5.25 12.48 5.10
CA LEU A 153 -3.79 12.50 5.00
C LEU A 153 -3.36 13.94 4.75
N THR A 154 -2.70 14.53 5.73
CA THR A 154 -2.18 15.89 5.68
C THR A 154 -0.66 15.87 5.58
N VAL A 155 -0.13 16.49 4.54
CA VAL A 155 1.31 16.73 4.37
C VAL A 155 1.57 18.22 4.51
N LYS A 156 2.33 18.59 5.54
CA LYS A 156 2.76 19.96 5.82
C LYS A 156 4.26 20.07 5.61
N VAL A 157 4.68 21.10 4.88
CA VAL A 157 6.10 21.37 4.60
C VAL A 157 6.45 22.73 5.16
N ASN A 158 7.50 22.76 5.96
CA ASN A 158 8.10 23.95 6.52
C ASN A 158 9.56 24.07 6.04
N PRO A 159 9.85 24.91 5.04
CA PRO A 159 11.19 25.11 4.52
C PRO A 159 12.16 25.58 5.61
N LYS A 160 13.45 25.21 5.48
CA LYS A 160 14.51 25.68 6.37
C LYS A 160 14.72 27.19 6.22
N GLU A 161 14.66 27.70 4.99
CA GLU A 161 14.88 29.11 4.73
C GLU A 161 13.60 29.93 4.88
N PRO A 162 13.62 31.04 5.64
CA PRO A 162 12.42 31.77 6.05
C PRO A 162 11.75 32.56 4.93
N TRP A 163 12.44 32.77 3.81
CA TRP A 163 11.90 33.44 2.62
C TRP A 163 11.05 32.52 1.75
N PHE A 164 10.94 31.24 2.07
CA PHE A 164 9.97 30.34 1.44
C PHE A 164 8.71 30.21 2.31
N ARG A 165 7.55 30.11 1.66
CA ARG A 165 6.26 29.93 2.31
C ARG A 165 6.06 28.47 2.73
N SER A 166 5.59 28.23 3.94
CA SER A 166 5.13 26.91 4.37
C SER A 166 3.85 26.52 3.62
N ILE A 167 3.74 25.27 3.20
CA ILE A 167 2.58 24.76 2.46
C ILE A 167 1.99 23.54 3.17
N GLN A 168 0.67 23.39 3.08
CA GLN A 168 -0.05 22.23 3.58
C GLN A 168 -1.00 21.73 2.49
N LYS A 169 -1.02 20.42 2.28
CA LYS A 169 -1.97 19.76 1.38
C LYS A 169 -2.61 18.58 2.09
N THR A 170 -3.93 18.51 2.02
CA THR A 170 -4.74 17.43 2.61
C THR A 170 -5.45 16.68 1.51
N VAL A 171 -5.39 15.35 1.56
CA VAL A 171 -6.13 14.44 0.69
C VAL A 171 -6.84 13.40 1.56
N THR A 172 -7.90 12.78 1.05
CA THR A 172 -8.60 11.70 1.74
C THR A 172 -8.10 10.35 1.28
N VAL A 173 -7.82 9.45 2.22
CA VAL A 173 -7.38 8.08 1.94
C VAL A 173 -8.39 7.12 2.54
N PRO A 174 -8.96 6.18 1.75
CA PRO A 174 -9.80 5.13 2.29
C PRO A 174 -8.96 4.15 3.12
N LEU A 175 -9.41 3.88 4.34
CA LEU A 175 -8.89 2.85 5.22
C LEU A 175 -9.88 1.70 5.27
N LEU A 176 -9.38 0.47 5.10
CA LEU A 176 -10.14 -0.75 5.30
C LEU A 176 -9.68 -1.42 6.60
N ASN A 177 -10.61 -1.56 7.55
CA ASN A 177 -10.38 -2.34 8.75
C ASN A 177 -10.61 -3.83 8.46
N LEU A 178 -9.54 -4.60 8.42
CA LEU A 178 -9.58 -6.03 8.15
C LEU A 178 -10.27 -6.81 9.27
N TYR A 179 -10.15 -6.35 10.53
CA TYR A 179 -10.78 -7.00 11.69
C TYR A 179 -12.30 -6.84 11.68
N MET A 180 -12.81 -5.68 11.23
CA MET A 180 -14.25 -5.47 11.08
C MET A 180 -14.89 -6.38 10.04
N LEU A 181 -14.13 -6.82 9.03
CA LEU A 181 -14.60 -7.76 8.02
C LEU A 181 -14.65 -9.20 8.53
N LEU A 182 -13.92 -9.55 9.59
CA LEU A 182 -13.87 -10.92 10.10
C LEU A 182 -15.23 -11.38 10.67
N LEU A 183 -15.96 -10.52 11.38
CA LEU A 183 -17.27 -10.86 11.94
C LEU A 183 -18.32 -11.18 10.86
N PRO A 184 -18.61 -10.30 9.88
CA PRO A 184 -19.54 -10.63 8.82
C PRO A 184 -19.03 -11.80 7.96
N ALA A 185 -17.71 -11.91 7.70
CA ALA A 185 -17.16 -13.03 6.95
C ALA A 185 -17.33 -14.38 7.67
N THR A 186 -17.15 -14.43 8.99
CA THR A 186 -17.39 -15.64 9.77
C THR A 186 -18.88 -15.99 9.83
N LEU A 187 -19.75 -14.99 10.02
CA LEU A 187 -21.20 -15.18 10.01
C LEU A 187 -21.69 -15.71 8.66
N THR A 188 -21.20 -15.14 7.55
CA THR A 188 -21.56 -15.60 6.20
C THR A 188 -21.09 -17.04 5.98
N VAL A 189 -19.88 -17.40 6.41
CA VAL A 189 -19.39 -18.79 6.34
C VAL A 189 -20.26 -19.74 7.18
N ILE A 190 -20.68 -19.33 8.39
CA ILE A 190 -21.57 -20.14 9.25
C ILE A 190 -22.94 -20.33 8.59
N LEU A 191 -23.53 -19.26 8.04
CA LEU A 191 -24.82 -19.32 7.34
C LEU A 191 -24.73 -20.18 6.08
N ILE A 192 -23.69 -20.01 5.27
CA ILE A 192 -23.41 -20.84 4.08
C ILE A 192 -23.27 -22.31 4.49
N ARG A 193 -22.53 -22.62 5.56
CA ARG A 193 -22.40 -24.00 6.07
C ARG A 193 -23.71 -24.59 6.59
N ARG A 194 -24.62 -23.76 7.09
CA ARG A 194 -25.94 -24.22 7.58
C ARG A 194 -26.91 -24.50 6.43
N VAL A 195 -26.88 -23.68 5.38
CA VAL A 195 -27.75 -23.80 4.20
C VAL A 195 -27.20 -24.84 3.22
N TRP A 196 -25.89 -24.90 3.05
CA TRP A 196 -25.16 -25.94 2.34
C TRP A 196 -24.26 -26.68 3.32
N PRO A 197 -24.81 -27.67 4.07
CA PRO A 197 -23.98 -28.52 4.89
C PRO A 197 -22.89 -29.10 3.99
N LEU A 198 -21.62 -28.80 4.32
CA LEU A 198 -20.51 -29.55 3.76
C LEU A 198 -20.85 -31.01 4.03
N LYS A 199 -21.12 -31.80 2.97
CA LYS A 199 -21.18 -33.25 3.05
C LYS A 199 -20.00 -33.68 3.91
N HIS A 200 -20.28 -34.16 5.11
CA HIS A 200 -19.24 -34.55 6.05
C HIS A 200 -18.33 -35.54 5.33
N LYS A 201 -17.05 -35.18 5.17
CA LYS A 201 -16.03 -36.22 5.13
C LYS A 201 -16.15 -36.92 6.49
N PRO A 202 -16.39 -38.24 6.55
CA PRO A 202 -16.50 -38.94 7.82
C PRO A 202 -15.26 -38.63 8.66
N LYS A 203 -15.49 -38.30 9.94
CA LYS A 203 -14.40 -38.15 10.92
C LYS A 203 -13.55 -39.43 10.88
N PRO A 204 -12.20 -39.34 10.91
CA PRO A 204 -11.40 -40.52 11.17
C PRO A 204 -11.83 -41.10 12.53
N PRO A 205 -12.10 -42.41 12.63
CA PRO A 205 -12.49 -43.01 13.90
C PRO A 205 -11.34 -42.83 14.91
N THR A 206 -11.68 -42.26 16.07
CA THR A 206 -10.97 -42.53 17.31
C THR A 206 -11.08 -44.02 17.54
N PHE A 207 -9.95 -44.72 17.62
CA PHE A 207 -9.93 -46.12 18.03
C PHE A 207 -10.31 -46.17 19.53
N GLU A 208 -11.61 -46.26 19.81
CA GLU A 208 -12.04 -47.09 20.92
C GLU A 208 -12.18 -48.51 20.38
N GLU A 209 -11.46 -49.38 21.04
CA GLU A 209 -11.37 -50.80 20.75
C GLU A 209 -12.75 -51.44 20.89
N VAL A 210 -13.01 -52.41 20.00
CA VAL A 210 -13.96 -53.53 20.14
C VAL A 210 -15.31 -53.45 19.40
N SER A 211 -15.41 -54.42 18.48
CA SER A 211 -16.56 -55.17 17.95
C SER A 211 -17.48 -54.55 16.88
N THR A 212 -17.14 -54.92 15.63
CA THR A 212 -18.02 -55.50 14.60
C THR A 212 -19.38 -54.83 14.35
N ILE A 213 -19.50 -54.10 13.24
CA ILE A 213 -20.35 -54.42 12.08
C ILE A 213 -19.74 -53.75 10.84
N THR A 214 -19.40 -54.56 9.83
CA THR A 214 -18.77 -54.18 8.56
C THR A 214 -19.81 -53.63 7.56
N PRO A 215 -19.65 -52.42 6.99
CA PRO A 215 -20.27 -52.07 5.71
C PRO A 215 -19.49 -52.71 4.55
N PRO A 216 -20.16 -53.20 3.50
CA PRO A 216 -19.60 -54.19 2.58
C PRO A 216 -18.40 -53.64 1.80
N GLN A 217 -17.28 -54.37 1.87
CA GLN A 217 -16.30 -54.38 0.78
C GLN A 217 -17.04 -54.67 -0.53
N PRO A 218 -16.77 -53.96 -1.63
CA PRO A 218 -17.12 -54.46 -2.94
C PRO A 218 -16.28 -55.71 -3.21
N THR A 219 -16.88 -56.88 -2.98
CA THR A 219 -16.34 -58.15 -3.43
C THR A 219 -16.29 -58.17 -4.96
N PRO A 220 -15.28 -58.79 -5.58
CA PRO A 220 -15.13 -58.90 -7.03
C PRO A 220 -16.25 -59.65 -7.78
N GLU A 221 -17.30 -60.10 -7.09
CA GLU A 221 -18.36 -60.96 -7.64
C GLU A 221 -19.50 -60.22 -8.35
N LYS A 222 -19.59 -58.88 -8.24
CA LYS A 222 -20.65 -58.08 -8.90
C LYS A 222 -20.17 -57.22 -10.07
N LEU A 223 -18.90 -57.33 -10.48
CA LEU A 223 -18.39 -56.61 -11.64
C LEU A 223 -18.66 -57.41 -12.93
N GLN A 224 -19.50 -56.87 -13.81
CA GLN A 224 -19.76 -57.45 -15.14
C GLN A 224 -19.14 -56.59 -16.24
N GLY A 225 -18.76 -57.24 -17.34
CA GLY A 225 -18.27 -56.56 -18.54
C GLY A 225 -16.93 -55.84 -18.39
N ILE A 226 -16.80 -54.67 -19.03
CA ILE A 226 -15.57 -53.87 -19.17
C ILE A 226 -14.97 -53.50 -17.81
N LEU A 227 -15.82 -53.25 -16.80
CA LEU A 227 -15.40 -52.95 -15.43
C LEU A 227 -14.56 -54.08 -14.83
N LYS A 228 -14.99 -55.34 -15.00
CA LYS A 228 -14.25 -56.51 -14.51
C LYS A 228 -12.89 -56.61 -15.17
N THR A 229 -12.84 -56.40 -16.49
CA THR A 229 -11.61 -56.44 -17.28
C THR A 229 -10.62 -55.36 -16.86
N TYR A 230 -11.09 -54.13 -16.62
CA TYR A 230 -10.26 -53.03 -16.13
C TYR A 230 -9.71 -53.31 -14.72
N PHE A 231 -10.54 -53.71 -13.76
CA PHE A 231 -10.06 -54.01 -12.41
C PHE A 231 -9.12 -55.24 -12.38
N GLY A 232 -9.30 -56.18 -13.32
CA GLY A 232 -8.33 -57.24 -13.60
C GLY A 232 -6.96 -56.70 -14.01
N ALA A 233 -6.91 -55.71 -14.92
CA ALA A 233 -5.67 -55.05 -15.33
C ALA A 233 -5.05 -54.26 -14.16
N VAL A 234 -5.86 -53.53 -13.40
CA VAL A 234 -5.41 -52.78 -12.22
C VAL A 234 -4.72 -53.71 -11.23
N LYS A 235 -5.31 -54.85 -10.89
CA LYS A 235 -4.73 -55.82 -9.95
C LYS A 235 -3.37 -56.37 -10.44
N LEU A 236 -3.25 -56.64 -11.74
CA LEU A 236 -1.97 -57.05 -12.33
C LEU A 236 -0.91 -55.95 -12.19
N ILE A 237 -1.28 -54.71 -12.50
CA ILE A 237 -0.38 -53.56 -12.41
C ILE A 237 0.01 -53.24 -10.97
N GLN A 238 -0.91 -53.38 -10.02
CA GLN A 238 -0.62 -53.23 -8.58
C GLN A 238 0.42 -54.25 -8.13
N THR A 239 0.28 -55.50 -8.59
CA THR A 239 1.21 -56.58 -8.26
C THR A 239 2.59 -56.32 -8.86
N TYR A 240 2.65 -55.79 -10.08
CA TYR A 240 3.90 -55.50 -10.79
C TYR A 240 4.62 -54.24 -10.28
N THR A 241 3.88 -53.16 -10.03
CA THR A 241 4.44 -51.85 -9.70
C THR A 241 4.49 -51.55 -8.20
N GLY A 242 3.75 -52.30 -7.38
CA GLY A 242 3.53 -52.01 -5.96
C GLY A 242 2.66 -50.78 -5.69
N ILE A 243 2.10 -50.16 -6.74
CA ILE A 243 1.32 -48.92 -6.63
C ILE A 243 -0.16 -49.26 -6.54
N GLU A 244 -0.76 -49.06 -5.38
CA GLU A 244 -2.17 -49.29 -5.17
C GLU A 244 -3.06 -48.18 -5.78
N LEU A 245 -4.22 -48.61 -6.30
CA LEU A 245 -5.31 -47.75 -6.74
C LEU A 245 -6.10 -47.37 -5.49
N LYS A 246 -6.05 -46.10 -5.08
CA LYS A 246 -6.82 -45.64 -3.92
C LYS A 246 -8.27 -45.40 -4.31
N PRO A 247 -9.24 -45.52 -3.38
CA PRO A 247 -10.64 -45.19 -3.65
C PRO A 247 -10.86 -43.73 -4.10
N SER A 248 -9.92 -42.84 -3.80
CA SER A 248 -9.92 -41.44 -4.24
C SER A 248 -9.32 -41.21 -5.62
N ASP A 249 -8.58 -42.18 -6.16
CA ASP A 249 -7.86 -42.02 -7.42
C ASP A 249 -8.87 -42.18 -8.58
N THR A 250 -8.91 -41.21 -9.48
CA THR A 250 -9.62 -41.34 -10.76
C THR A 250 -8.84 -42.26 -11.72
N VAL A 251 -9.52 -42.77 -12.76
CA VAL A 251 -8.89 -43.59 -13.81
C VAL A 251 -7.67 -42.88 -14.43
N ARG A 252 -7.78 -41.57 -14.70
CA ARG A 252 -6.66 -40.75 -15.20
C ARG A 252 -5.53 -40.63 -14.19
N GLU A 253 -5.84 -40.31 -12.94
CA GLU A 253 -4.83 -40.15 -11.90
C GLU A 253 -4.04 -41.44 -11.69
N TYR A 254 -4.73 -42.58 -11.63
CA TYR A 254 -4.07 -43.87 -11.53
C TYR A 254 -3.21 -44.16 -12.77
N LEU A 255 -3.73 -43.94 -13.98
CA LEU A 255 -2.97 -44.10 -15.23
C LEU A 255 -1.69 -43.25 -15.24
N PHE A 256 -1.75 -42.00 -14.78
CA PHE A 256 -0.57 -41.13 -14.68
C PHE A 256 0.43 -41.61 -13.63
N LYS A 257 -0.07 -42.11 -12.50
CA LYS A 257 0.74 -42.61 -11.38
C LYS A 257 1.57 -43.85 -11.77
N VAL A 258 0.98 -44.76 -12.55
CA VAL A 258 1.66 -45.99 -12.99
C VAL A 258 2.44 -45.82 -14.30
N LYS A 259 2.18 -44.75 -15.07
CA LYS A 259 2.84 -44.46 -16.35
C LYS A 259 4.37 -44.64 -16.35
N PRO A 260 5.13 -44.13 -15.36
CA PRO A 260 6.59 -44.25 -15.38
C PRO A 260 7.09 -45.70 -15.26
N TYR A 261 6.26 -46.60 -14.72
CA TYR A 261 6.63 -47.96 -14.35
C TYR A 261 6.18 -49.02 -15.36
N LEU A 262 5.27 -48.65 -16.27
CA LEU A 262 4.61 -49.60 -17.16
C LEU A 262 5.32 -49.85 -18.50
N GLY A 263 6.32 -49.04 -18.88
CA GLY A 263 7.04 -49.22 -20.14
C GLY A 263 6.12 -49.45 -21.35
N GLU A 264 6.30 -50.57 -22.06
CA GLU A 264 5.50 -50.94 -23.23
C GLU A 264 4.06 -51.36 -22.91
N ALA A 265 3.77 -51.76 -21.67
CA ALA A 265 2.43 -52.07 -21.19
C ALA A 265 1.57 -50.80 -20.96
N TYR A 266 2.19 -49.61 -20.95
CA TYR A 266 1.46 -48.35 -20.79
C TYR A 266 0.47 -48.09 -21.92
N LYS A 267 0.85 -48.38 -23.19
CA LYS A 267 0.00 -48.12 -24.36
C LYS A 267 -1.34 -48.89 -24.29
N PRO A 268 -1.35 -50.23 -24.09
CA PRO A 268 -2.61 -50.97 -23.99
C PRO A 268 -3.37 -50.62 -22.71
N PHE A 269 -2.69 -50.36 -21.58
CA PHE A 269 -3.36 -49.94 -20.34
C PHE A 269 -4.03 -48.57 -20.45
N LYS A 270 -3.40 -47.61 -21.14
CA LYS A 270 -4.00 -46.31 -21.47
C LYS A 270 -5.26 -46.49 -22.31
N LYS A 271 -5.22 -47.35 -23.32
CA LYS A 271 -6.39 -47.60 -24.18
C LYS A 271 -7.53 -48.25 -23.40
N LEU A 272 -7.23 -49.22 -22.54
CA LEU A 272 -8.22 -49.84 -21.66
C LEU A 272 -8.82 -48.83 -20.65
N SER A 273 -8.00 -47.92 -20.14
CA SER A 273 -8.43 -46.84 -19.23
C SER A 273 -9.38 -45.86 -19.92
N LEU A 274 -9.10 -45.51 -21.18
CA LEU A 274 -9.98 -44.63 -21.97
C LEU A 274 -11.32 -45.30 -22.28
N ILE A 275 -11.32 -46.59 -22.67
CA ILE A 275 -12.56 -47.35 -22.89
C ILE A 275 -13.40 -47.38 -21.61
N LEU A 276 -12.78 -47.54 -20.44
CA LEU A 276 -13.52 -47.48 -19.18
C LEU A 276 -14.11 -46.09 -18.94
N GLU A 277 -13.35 -45.01 -19.14
CA GLU A 277 -13.86 -43.64 -18.99
C GLU A 277 -15.02 -43.35 -19.94
N GLU A 278 -14.92 -43.80 -21.19
CA GLU A 278 -15.97 -43.65 -22.20
C GLU A 278 -17.23 -44.41 -21.79
N VAL A 279 -17.13 -45.60 -21.20
CA VAL A 279 -18.29 -46.38 -20.74
C VAL A 279 -18.90 -45.82 -19.45
N VAL A 280 -18.08 -45.25 -18.55
CA VAL A 280 -18.54 -44.72 -17.26
C VAL A 280 -19.19 -43.33 -17.43
N TYR A 281 -18.70 -42.53 -18.38
CA TYR A 281 -19.15 -41.14 -18.56
C TYR A 281 -19.87 -40.87 -19.89
N GLY A 282 -19.85 -41.81 -20.84
CA GLY A 282 -20.53 -41.74 -22.13
C GLY A 282 -21.37 -42.99 -22.37
N SER A 283 -22.57 -42.81 -22.91
CA SER A 283 -23.46 -43.93 -23.27
C SER A 283 -23.02 -44.59 -24.59
N LEU A 284 -21.74 -44.95 -24.74
CA LEU A 284 -21.17 -45.60 -25.92
C LEU A 284 -20.91 -47.08 -25.62
N GLU A 285 -21.51 -47.98 -26.40
CA GLU A 285 -21.27 -49.42 -26.30
C GLU A 285 -19.92 -49.78 -26.93
N HIS A 286 -18.94 -50.14 -26.09
CA HIS A 286 -17.66 -50.68 -26.54
C HIS A 286 -17.65 -52.22 -26.52
N SER A 287 -16.92 -52.82 -27.45
CA SER A 287 -16.79 -54.28 -27.55
C SER A 287 -16.02 -54.85 -26.36
N LEU A 288 -16.66 -55.76 -25.60
CA LEU A 288 -16.02 -56.52 -24.53
C LEU A 288 -14.77 -57.27 -25.00
N LYS A 289 -14.80 -57.78 -26.23
CA LYS A 289 -13.70 -58.51 -26.86
C LYS A 289 -12.46 -57.65 -27.04
N GLU A 290 -12.63 -56.35 -27.31
CA GLU A 290 -11.51 -55.41 -27.43
C GLU A 290 -10.85 -55.16 -26.07
N ALA A 291 -11.65 -55.00 -25.01
CA ALA A 291 -11.13 -54.83 -23.65
C ALA A 291 -10.35 -56.07 -23.15
N GLU A 292 -10.84 -57.27 -23.46
CA GLU A 292 -10.18 -58.54 -23.11
C GLU A 292 -8.86 -58.74 -23.87
N ASN A 293 -8.81 -58.37 -25.15
CA ASN A 293 -7.57 -58.39 -25.93
C ASN A 293 -6.52 -57.43 -25.32
N LEU A 294 -6.94 -56.23 -24.91
CA LEU A 294 -6.04 -55.27 -24.25
C LEU A 294 -5.55 -55.76 -22.89
N LEU A 295 -6.40 -56.43 -22.10
CA LEU A 295 -5.97 -57.07 -20.85
C LEU A 295 -4.90 -58.14 -21.09
N THR A 296 -5.07 -58.93 -22.15
CA THR A 296 -4.11 -59.97 -22.55
C THR A 296 -2.77 -59.36 -22.97
N GLU A 297 -2.80 -58.30 -23.79
CA GLU A 297 -1.62 -57.55 -24.22
C GLU A 297 -0.87 -56.91 -23.04
N ILE A 298 -1.59 -56.38 -22.04
CA ILE A 298 -1.00 -55.87 -20.78
C ILE A 298 -0.30 -57.01 -20.03
N ARG A 299 -0.93 -58.18 -19.92
CA ARG A 299 -0.38 -59.33 -19.21
C ARG A 299 0.90 -59.87 -19.88
N GLU A 300 0.95 -59.91 -21.21
CA GLU A 300 2.13 -60.36 -21.93
C GLU A 300 3.31 -59.40 -21.72
N ARG A 301 3.07 -58.09 -21.81
CA ARG A 301 4.12 -57.06 -21.72
C ARG A 301 4.62 -56.75 -20.30
N ILE A 302 3.90 -57.20 -19.28
CA ILE A 302 4.31 -57.09 -17.87
C ILE A 302 5.13 -58.32 -17.42
N LYS A 303 5.08 -59.42 -18.18
CA LYS A 303 5.83 -60.66 -17.89
C LYS A 303 7.22 -60.70 -18.53
N THR A 304 7.51 -59.83 -19.49
CA THR A 304 8.81 -59.65 -20.14
C THR A 304 9.67 -58.66 -19.39
#